data_AF-A0A6L5YT62-F1
#
_entry.id   AF-A0A6L5YT62-F1
#
_cell.length_a   1.000
_cell.length_b   1.000
_cell.length_c   1.000
_cell.angle_alpha   90.00
_cell.angle_beta   90.00
_cell.angle_gamma   90.00
#
_symmetry.space_group_name_H-M   'P 1'
#
loop_
_entity.id
_entity.type
_entity.pdbx_description
1 polymer ?
#
loop_
_entity_poly.entity_id
_entity_poly.type
_entity_poly.pdbx_seq_one_letter_code
_entity_poly.pdbx_strand_id
1 'polypeptide(L)'
;MKINIYYGGRGLLDDPTLYVLNKMEEVLNELRVTVQRYNIYEHKNEIATLPQTIGDADGIILATTIEWLGIGGFMQQFLDACWLYGDKDKISNTYMQPIVMSTTYGEREGELTLANAWEILGGRPCAGLCGYVDDLVAFQMNTDYTLIIEKKAENLYRTISQKVKSLPNSNQAVKQKVLRTQQLNLTPQESEQLSKYVSDDTYVKKQKEDIEELASMFKDMLGMAKNENDNPYIAELKAHFVPRADFAASYLFTFDGFKKPLFVSVNNEELSIYYGEETADILVRMTPEVMQSILDGRMTFQRAFMTGEMTAKGDFKTLRMLDQLFPIAG
;
A
#
# COMPACT_ATOMS: atom_id res chain seq x y z
N MET A 1 11.35 35.71 13.94
CA MET A 1 10.34 34.76 14.44
C MET A 1 10.19 33.67 13.40
N LYS A 2 10.20 32.40 13.82
CA LYS A 2 10.00 31.24 12.94
C LYS A 2 8.70 30.53 13.30
N ILE A 3 7.87 30.25 12.29
CA ILE A 3 6.64 29.47 12.45
C ILE A 3 6.69 28.26 11.53
N ASN A 4 6.53 27.05 12.09
CA ASN A 4 6.38 25.84 11.29
C ASN A 4 4.90 25.50 11.12
N ILE A 5 4.49 25.11 9.92
CA ILE A 5 3.13 24.65 9.64
C ILE A 5 3.20 23.15 9.40
N TYR A 6 2.44 22.36 10.16
CA TYR A 6 2.29 20.94 9.92
C TYR A 6 0.89 20.69 9.38
N TYR A 7 0.82 20.33 8.11
CA TYR A 7 -0.45 20.06 7.42
C TYR A 7 -0.66 18.55 7.30
N GLY A 8 -1.70 18.06 7.98
CA GLY A 8 -2.07 16.64 8.08
C GLY A 8 -3.19 16.20 7.14
N GLY A 9 -3.63 17.08 6.22
CA GLY A 9 -4.56 16.72 5.16
C GLY A 9 -3.87 15.92 4.05
N ARG A 10 -4.61 15.62 2.98
CA ARG A 10 -4.16 14.73 1.90
C ARG A 10 -3.52 15.45 0.71
N GLY A 11 -3.48 16.78 0.71
CA GLY A 11 -2.94 17.57 -0.39
C GLY A 11 -3.84 17.61 -1.62
N LEU A 12 -5.16 17.44 -1.43
CA LEU A 12 -6.12 17.56 -2.53
C LEU A 12 -6.21 19.01 -3.01
N LEU A 13 -6.37 19.21 -4.32
CA LEU A 13 -6.42 20.55 -4.93
C LEU A 13 -7.61 21.38 -4.43
N ASP A 14 -8.71 20.71 -4.09
CA ASP A 14 -9.94 21.27 -3.58
C ASP A 14 -9.99 21.32 -2.04
N ASP A 15 -8.84 21.20 -1.36
CA ASP A 15 -8.79 21.25 0.09
C ASP A 15 -8.93 22.70 0.63
N PRO A 16 -10.00 23.01 1.40
CA PRO A 16 -10.21 24.34 1.96
C PRO A 16 -9.14 24.78 2.97
N THR A 17 -8.51 23.85 3.69
CA THR A 17 -7.43 24.16 4.64
C THR A 17 -6.21 24.69 3.92
N LEU A 18 -5.89 24.20 2.71
CA LEU A 18 -4.76 24.72 1.94
C LEU A 18 -4.95 26.19 1.57
N TYR A 19 -6.17 26.60 1.20
CA TYR A 19 -6.48 28.02 0.96
C TYR A 19 -6.24 28.86 2.22
N VAL A 20 -6.75 28.42 3.37
CA VAL A 20 -6.55 29.10 4.65
C VAL A 20 -5.06 29.23 4.97
N LEU A 21 -4.29 28.14 4.84
CA LEU A 21 -2.85 28.15 5.11
C LEU A 21 -2.08 29.08 4.17
N ASN A 22 -2.43 29.11 2.88
CA ASN A 22 -1.79 30.02 1.92
C ASN A 22 -2.04 31.49 2.32
N LYS A 23 -3.27 31.84 2.72
CA LYS A 23 -3.57 33.19 3.22
C LYS A 23 -2.88 33.53 4.52
N MET A 24 -2.79 32.58 5.45
CA MET A 24 -2.02 32.80 6.67
C MET A 24 -0.53 32.99 6.39
N GLU A 25 0.04 32.22 5.45
CA GLU A 25 1.43 32.38 5.02
C GLU A 25 1.71 33.73 4.37
N GLU A 26 0.84 34.22 3.49
CA GLU A 26 0.93 35.55 2.89
C GLU A 26 1.08 36.61 4.01
N VAL A 27 0.15 36.63 4.96
CA VAL A 27 0.16 37.59 6.09
C VAL A 27 1.42 37.45 6.97
N LEU A 28 1.81 36.22 7.31
CA LEU A 28 2.98 35.98 8.15
C LEU A 28 4.28 36.40 7.43
N ASN A 29 4.39 36.14 6.13
CA ASN A 29 5.53 36.57 5.32
C ASN A 29 5.61 38.10 5.22
N GLU A 30 4.48 38.79 5.06
CA GLU A 30 4.41 40.27 5.10
C GLU A 30 4.89 40.84 6.45
N LEU A 31 4.59 40.14 7.55
CA LEU A 31 5.07 40.45 8.90
C LEU A 31 6.53 40.03 9.15
N ARG A 32 7.26 39.60 8.10
CA ARG A 32 8.67 39.15 8.15
C ARG A 32 8.90 37.94 9.06
N VAL A 33 7.92 37.06 9.14
CA VAL A 33 8.03 35.76 9.82
C VAL A 33 8.63 34.76 8.85
N THR A 34 9.59 33.96 9.31
CA THR A 34 10.06 32.81 8.52
C THR A 34 9.05 31.68 8.69
N VAL A 35 8.31 31.38 7.62
CA VAL A 35 7.34 30.28 7.63
C VAL A 35 7.92 29.05 6.92
N GLN A 36 7.79 27.88 7.54
CA GLN A 36 8.19 26.61 6.94
C GLN A 36 7.03 25.61 7.01
N ARG A 37 6.46 25.25 5.86
CA ARG A 37 5.37 24.26 5.77
C ARG A 37 5.92 22.86 5.57
N TYR A 38 5.43 21.94 6.38
CA TYR A 38 5.63 20.50 6.30
C TYR A 38 4.29 19.86 5.97
N ASN A 39 4.17 19.41 4.72
CA ASN A 39 3.06 18.57 4.29
C ASN A 39 3.34 17.15 4.81
N ILE A 40 2.66 16.71 5.87
CA ILE A 40 2.99 15.45 6.56
C ILE A 40 2.85 14.26 5.59
N TYR A 41 1.92 14.34 4.64
CA TYR A 41 1.74 13.33 3.60
C TYR A 41 2.94 13.20 2.64
N GLU A 42 3.86 14.17 2.58
CA GLU A 42 5.10 14.08 1.80
C GLU A 42 6.22 13.40 2.61
N HIS A 43 6.09 13.39 3.93
CA HIS A 43 7.07 12.85 4.88
C HIS A 43 6.60 11.54 5.53
N LYS A 44 5.77 10.72 4.85
CA LYS A 44 5.13 9.53 5.46
C LYS A 44 6.09 8.57 6.16
N ASN A 45 7.29 8.40 5.60
CA ASN A 45 8.31 7.49 6.14
C ASN A 45 9.22 8.18 7.18
N GLU A 46 9.12 9.50 7.30
CA GLU A 46 9.99 10.34 8.14
C GLU A 46 9.19 11.10 9.21
N ILE A 47 7.90 10.79 9.41
CA ILE A 47 7.02 11.46 10.38
C ILE A 47 7.64 11.45 11.78
N ALA A 48 8.33 10.37 12.15
CA ALA A 48 8.99 10.26 13.45
C ALA A 48 10.10 11.31 13.66
N THR A 49 10.71 11.83 12.59
CA THR A 49 11.75 12.87 12.67
C THR A 49 11.20 14.29 12.66
N LEU A 50 9.99 14.53 12.14
CA LEU A 50 9.39 15.87 12.07
C LEU A 50 9.35 16.61 13.41
N PRO A 51 9.13 15.98 14.58
CA PRO A 51 9.18 16.67 15.88
C PRO A 51 10.49 17.41 16.15
N GLN A 52 11.61 16.97 15.59
CA GLN A 52 12.92 17.63 15.74
C GLN A 52 12.88 19.05 15.16
N THR A 53 12.11 19.26 14.10
CA THR A 53 12.00 20.58 13.43
C THR A 53 11.28 21.63 14.28
N ILE A 54 10.55 21.22 15.34
CA ILE A 54 9.92 22.12 16.31
C ILE A 54 10.97 22.89 17.12
N GLY A 55 12.16 22.30 17.35
CA GLY A 55 13.19 22.87 18.22
C GLY A 55 13.66 24.28 17.84
N ASP A 56 13.50 24.64 16.56
CA ASP A 56 13.90 25.92 15.97
C ASP A 56 12.74 26.91 15.81
N ALA A 57 11.50 26.51 16.14
CA ALA A 57 10.29 27.30 15.90
C ALA A 57 9.79 28.03 17.16
N ASP A 58 9.45 29.31 17.02
CA ASP A 58 8.82 30.11 18.09
C ASP A 58 7.33 29.76 18.24
N GLY A 59 6.71 29.33 17.14
CA GLY A 59 5.33 28.86 17.12
C GLY A 59 5.10 27.87 16.00
N ILE A 60 3.98 27.17 16.07
CA ILE A 60 3.57 26.21 15.05
C ILE A 60 2.09 26.37 14.70
N ILE A 61 1.72 25.91 13.51
CA ILE A 61 0.33 25.76 13.10
C ILE A 61 0.09 24.28 12.86
N LEU A 62 -0.90 23.71 13.55
CA LEU A 62 -1.38 22.35 13.26
C LEU A 62 -2.63 22.47 12.42
N ALA A 63 -2.58 21.96 11.20
CA ALA A 63 -3.64 22.12 10.23
C ALA A 63 -4.12 20.79 9.66
N THR A 64 -5.43 20.59 9.57
CA THR A 64 -5.99 19.37 8.97
C THR A 64 -7.37 19.64 8.39
N THR A 65 -7.79 18.76 7.48
CA THR A 65 -9.12 18.78 6.86
C THR A 65 -9.89 17.56 7.29
N ILE A 66 -11.07 17.77 7.85
CA ILE A 66 -11.95 16.70 8.30
C ILE A 66 -12.91 16.35 7.17
N GLU A 67 -12.78 15.14 6.68
CA GLU A 67 -13.61 14.59 5.61
C GLU A 67 -14.62 13.58 6.14
N TRP A 68 -14.25 12.84 7.20
CA TRP A 68 -15.12 11.85 7.84
C TRP A 68 -15.21 12.02 9.35
N LEU A 69 -14.12 11.72 10.08
CA LEU A 69 -14.09 11.81 11.53
C LEU A 69 -12.66 11.99 12.05
N GLY A 70 -12.51 12.92 12.98
CA GLY A 70 -11.24 13.18 13.66
C GLY A 70 -10.22 13.89 12.79
N ILE A 71 -9.03 14.11 13.35
CA ILE A 71 -7.98 14.98 12.80
C ILE A 71 -7.17 14.36 11.64
N GLY A 72 -7.50 13.14 11.22
CA GLY A 72 -6.80 12.40 10.17
C GLY A 72 -5.56 11.63 10.67
N GLY A 73 -5.22 10.55 9.96
CA GLY A 73 -4.15 9.62 10.38
C GLY A 73 -2.75 10.24 10.38
N PHE A 74 -2.43 11.09 9.40
CA PHE A 74 -1.11 11.75 9.36
C PHE A 74 -0.91 12.72 10.52
N MET A 75 -1.92 13.52 10.85
CA MET A 75 -1.85 14.42 12.01
C MET A 75 -1.77 13.64 13.32
N GLN A 76 -2.54 12.55 13.45
CA GLN A 76 -2.48 11.68 14.62
C GLN A 76 -1.07 11.07 14.80
N GLN A 77 -0.50 10.50 13.73
CA GLN A 77 0.86 9.94 13.75
C GLN A 77 1.91 10.99 14.09
N PHE A 78 1.76 12.21 13.59
CA PHE A 78 2.66 13.31 13.95
C PHE A 78 2.56 13.69 15.43
N LEU A 79 1.34 13.77 15.99
CA LEU A 79 1.16 14.04 17.42
C LEU A 79 1.71 12.91 18.31
N ASP A 80 1.54 11.66 17.89
CA ASP A 80 2.14 10.50 18.55
C ASP A 80 3.68 10.56 18.48
N ALA A 81 4.23 10.94 17.33
CA ALA A 81 5.67 11.20 17.19
C ALA A 81 6.13 12.37 18.08
N CYS A 82 5.37 13.46 18.21
CA CYS A 82 5.67 14.52 19.16
C CYS A 82 5.64 14.01 20.61
N TRP A 83 4.73 13.09 20.93
CA TRP A 83 4.65 12.46 22.25
C TRP A 83 5.88 11.59 22.54
N LEU A 84 6.31 10.76 21.59
CA LEU A 84 7.42 9.83 21.77
C LEU A 84 8.79 10.51 21.63
N TYR A 85 8.96 11.32 20.59
CA TYR A 85 10.27 11.80 20.15
C TYR A 85 10.50 13.30 20.37
N GLY A 86 9.43 14.08 20.57
CA GLY A 86 9.52 15.53 20.72
C GLY A 86 10.19 15.98 22.01
N ASP A 87 11.12 16.93 21.90
CA ASP A 87 11.75 17.61 23.04
C ASP A 87 10.69 18.40 23.84
N LYS A 88 10.41 17.94 25.06
CA LYS A 88 9.36 18.51 25.92
C LYS A 88 9.69 19.91 26.44
N ASP A 89 10.97 20.20 26.65
CA ASP A 89 11.41 21.51 27.13
C ASP A 89 11.20 22.56 26.04
N LYS A 90 11.49 22.20 24.78
CA LYS A 90 11.19 23.04 23.63
C LYS A 90 9.69 23.23 23.45
N ILE A 91 8.92 22.13 23.39
CA ILE A 91 7.46 22.17 23.21
C ILE A 91 6.79 23.05 24.27
N SER A 92 7.25 23.03 25.52
CA SER A 92 6.68 23.84 26.62
C SER A 92 6.72 25.36 26.39
N ASN A 93 7.59 25.81 25.49
CA ASN A 93 7.76 27.21 25.12
C ASN A 93 7.17 27.55 23.74
N THR A 94 6.69 26.55 23.00
CA THR A 94 6.15 26.71 21.64
C THR A 94 4.64 26.98 21.67
N TYR A 95 4.25 28.08 21.02
CA TYR A 95 2.84 28.40 20.77
C TYR A 95 2.29 27.58 19.62
N MET A 96 1.03 27.16 19.68
CA MET A 96 0.38 26.39 18.61
C MET A 96 -0.98 26.96 18.28
N GLN A 97 -1.24 27.22 16.99
CA GLN A 97 -2.58 27.57 16.51
C GLN A 97 -3.19 26.38 15.74
N PRO A 98 -4.36 25.87 16.17
CA PRO A 98 -5.06 24.83 15.43
C PRO A 98 -5.90 25.44 14.30
N ILE A 99 -5.79 24.88 13.09
CA ILE A 99 -6.57 25.27 11.91
C ILE A 99 -7.27 24.05 11.35
N VAL A 100 -8.59 24.01 11.38
CA VAL A 100 -9.34 22.82 10.98
C VAL A 100 -10.51 23.18 10.07
N MET A 101 -10.45 22.79 8.81
CA MET A 101 -11.60 22.91 7.91
C MET A 101 -12.33 21.58 7.76
N SER A 102 -13.60 21.60 7.39
CA SER A 102 -14.36 20.40 7.03
C SER A 102 -15.15 20.63 5.75
N THR A 103 -15.37 19.55 5.01
CA THR A 103 -16.33 19.51 3.88
C THR A 103 -17.61 18.78 4.27
N THR A 104 -17.70 18.30 5.51
CA THR A 104 -18.83 17.56 6.05
C THR A 104 -19.22 18.07 7.43
N TYR A 105 -18.48 17.70 8.47
CA TYR A 105 -18.70 18.08 9.87
C TYR A 105 -17.44 17.77 10.71
N GLY A 106 -17.46 18.17 11.99
CA GLY A 106 -16.48 17.75 12.99
C GLY A 106 -15.29 18.70 13.18
N GLU A 107 -15.27 19.83 12.47
CA GLU A 107 -14.19 20.82 12.50
C GLU A 107 -13.97 21.41 13.90
N ARG A 108 -15.05 21.58 14.67
CA ARG A 108 -15.00 22.09 16.04
C ARG A 108 -14.35 21.10 17.00
N GLU A 109 -14.73 19.83 16.90
CA GLU A 109 -14.13 18.73 17.65
C GLU A 109 -12.65 18.58 17.28
N GLY A 110 -12.32 18.68 15.98
CA GLY A 110 -10.96 18.65 15.49
C GLY A 110 -10.08 19.75 16.08
N GLU A 111 -10.55 21.00 16.06
CA GLU A 111 -9.82 22.14 16.65
C GLU A 111 -9.54 21.89 18.14
N LEU A 112 -10.57 21.43 18.87
CA LEU A 112 -10.45 21.09 20.28
C LEU A 112 -9.48 19.93 20.52
N THR A 113 -9.50 18.90 19.68
CA THR A 113 -8.57 17.77 19.75
C THR A 113 -7.13 18.23 19.57
N LEU A 114 -6.84 19.08 18.59
CA LEU A 114 -5.49 19.61 18.37
C LEU A 114 -5.03 20.48 19.54
N ALA A 115 -5.90 21.35 20.05
CA ALA A 115 -5.62 22.18 21.23
C ALA A 115 -5.28 21.31 22.45
N ASN A 116 -6.14 20.34 22.78
CA ASN A 116 -5.95 19.42 23.90
C ASN A 116 -4.66 18.59 23.75
N ALA A 117 -4.40 18.05 22.56
CA ALA A 117 -3.20 17.27 22.31
C ALA A 117 -1.92 18.09 22.58
N TRP A 118 -1.90 19.34 22.11
CA TRP A 118 -0.75 20.22 22.34
C TRP A 118 -0.58 20.63 23.81
N GLU A 119 -1.68 20.86 24.53
CA GLU A 119 -1.64 21.08 25.98
C GLU A 119 -1.07 19.88 26.73
N ILE A 120 -1.49 18.66 26.38
CA ILE A 120 -1.00 17.41 26.97
C ILE A 120 0.49 17.23 26.67
N LEU A 121 0.93 17.60 25.46
CA LEU A 121 2.36 17.63 25.11
C LEU A 121 3.14 18.68 25.92
N GLY A 122 2.45 19.66 26.52
CA GLY A 122 2.99 20.68 27.42
C GLY A 122 3.12 22.05 26.78
N GLY A 123 2.74 22.19 25.50
CA GLY A 123 2.85 23.44 24.77
C GLY A 123 1.70 24.42 25.05
N ARG A 124 1.70 25.53 24.31
CA ARG A 124 0.81 26.68 24.54
C ARG A 124 -0.20 26.84 23.39
N PRO A 125 -1.42 26.28 23.48
CA PRO A 125 -2.41 26.49 22.45
C PRO A 125 -2.84 27.97 22.38
N CYS A 126 -3.08 28.45 21.18
CA CYS A 126 -3.60 29.76 20.85
C CYS A 126 -5.00 29.64 20.28
N ALA A 127 -5.70 30.77 20.14
CA ALA A 127 -7.02 30.78 19.50
C ALA A 127 -6.92 30.28 18.05
N GLY A 128 -7.54 29.14 17.76
CA GLY A 128 -7.57 28.52 16.44
C GLY A 128 -8.60 29.10 15.50
N LEU A 129 -8.75 28.44 14.35
CA LEU A 129 -9.77 28.72 13.35
C LEU A 129 -10.34 27.39 12.88
N CYS A 130 -11.67 27.24 12.97
CA CYS A 130 -12.39 26.15 12.34
C CYS A 130 -13.51 26.66 11.43
N GLY A 131 -13.84 25.90 10.40
CA GLY A 131 -14.89 26.27 9.46
C GLY A 131 -15.34 25.12 8.55
N TYR A 132 -16.64 25.07 8.29
CA TYR A 132 -17.22 24.21 7.27
C TYR A 132 -17.21 24.94 5.93
N VAL A 133 -16.80 24.24 4.87
CA VAL A 133 -16.73 24.76 3.49
C VAL A 133 -17.49 23.81 2.57
N ASP A 134 -18.65 24.26 2.09
CA ASP A 134 -19.47 23.53 1.11
C ASP A 134 -18.97 23.75 -0.32
N ASP A 135 -18.73 25.02 -0.69
CA ASP A 135 -18.18 25.41 -1.99
C ASP A 135 -16.88 26.20 -1.81
N LEU A 136 -15.78 25.62 -2.27
CA LEU A 136 -14.46 26.23 -2.18
C LEU A 136 -14.37 27.54 -2.98
N VAL A 137 -15.02 27.64 -4.15
CA VAL A 137 -14.93 28.85 -4.98
C VAL A 137 -15.61 30.02 -4.29
N ALA A 138 -16.83 29.81 -3.78
CA ALA A 138 -17.53 30.81 -2.99
C ALA A 138 -16.75 31.20 -1.72
N PHE A 139 -16.12 30.23 -1.05
CA PHE A 139 -15.28 30.48 0.12
C PHE A 139 -14.07 31.36 -0.20
N GLN A 140 -13.38 31.10 -1.32
CA GLN A 140 -12.23 31.88 -1.78
C GLN A 140 -12.60 33.29 -2.23
N MET A 141 -13.76 33.46 -2.86
CA MET A 141 -14.23 34.77 -3.32
C MET A 141 -14.80 35.65 -2.20
N ASN A 142 -15.05 35.08 -1.02
CA ASN A 142 -15.61 35.83 0.10
C ASN A 142 -14.53 36.64 0.84
N THR A 143 -14.62 37.96 0.73
CA THR A 143 -13.68 38.90 1.36
C THR A 143 -13.77 38.90 2.88
N ASP A 144 -14.95 38.66 3.46
CA ASP A 144 -15.14 38.64 4.91
C ASP A 144 -14.46 37.42 5.53
N TYR A 145 -14.54 36.26 4.88
CA TYR A 145 -13.82 35.05 5.31
C TYR A 145 -12.32 35.23 5.21
N THR A 146 -11.84 35.85 4.13
CA THR A 146 -10.43 36.19 3.97
C THR A 146 -9.95 37.10 5.11
N LEU A 147 -10.71 38.14 5.46
CA LEU A 147 -10.39 39.02 6.58
C LEU A 147 -10.35 38.30 7.93
N ILE A 148 -11.20 37.29 8.15
CA ILE A 148 -11.17 36.46 9.36
C ILE A 148 -9.86 35.66 9.43
N ILE A 149 -9.44 35.06 8.31
CA ILE A 149 -8.18 34.28 8.22
C ILE A 149 -6.98 35.18 8.50
N GLU A 150 -6.92 36.36 7.89
CA GLU A 150 -5.84 37.34 8.08
C GLU A 150 -5.73 37.77 9.55
N LYS A 151 -6.85 38.11 10.18
CA LYS A 151 -6.90 38.46 11.60
C LYS A 151 -6.42 37.32 12.51
N LYS A 152 -6.66 36.06 12.13
CA LYS A 152 -6.19 34.90 12.88
C LYS A 152 -4.68 34.72 12.78
N ALA A 153 -4.09 34.94 11.60
CA ALA A 153 -2.64 34.96 11.42
C ALA A 153 -1.96 36.10 12.20
N GLU A 154 -2.52 37.32 12.14
CA GLU A 154 -2.01 38.45 12.91
C GLU A 154 -2.08 38.20 14.42
N ASN A 155 -3.17 37.58 14.90
CA ASN A 155 -3.31 37.24 16.31
C ASN A 155 -2.26 36.22 16.76
N LEU A 156 -1.93 35.23 15.93
CA LEU A 156 -0.84 34.30 16.21
C LEU A 156 0.49 35.05 16.33
N TYR A 157 0.81 35.89 15.33
CA TYR A 157 2.02 36.71 15.34
C TYR A 157 2.14 37.54 16.62
N ARG A 158 1.06 38.22 17.00
CA ARG A 158 1.01 39.09 18.19
C ARG A 158 1.20 38.28 19.47
N THR A 159 0.52 37.14 19.58
CA THR A 159 0.59 36.24 20.74
C THR A 159 2.02 35.75 20.98
N ILE A 160 2.72 35.32 19.93
CA ILE A 160 4.11 34.85 20.01
C ILE A 160 5.05 36.02 20.33
N SER A 161 4.94 37.12 19.57
CA SER A 161 5.82 38.28 19.71
C SER A 161 5.76 38.92 21.09
N GLN A 162 4.57 38.97 21.70
CA GLN A 162 4.36 39.50 23.04
C GLN A 162 4.61 38.46 24.14
N LYS A 163 4.88 37.20 23.79
CA LYS A 163 5.04 36.07 24.72
C LYS A 163 3.88 35.99 25.71
N VAL A 164 2.64 36.09 25.20
CA VAL A 164 1.44 36.12 26.03
C VAL A 164 1.36 34.85 26.89
N LYS A 165 1.20 35.03 28.21
CA LYS A 165 1.09 33.91 29.14
C LYS A 165 -0.33 33.35 29.14
N SER A 166 -0.43 32.03 29.15
CA SER A 166 -1.70 31.33 29.39
C SER A 166 -1.93 31.13 30.89
N LEU A 167 -3.19 31.02 31.29
CA LEU A 167 -3.55 30.56 32.63
C LEU A 167 -3.24 29.05 32.76
N PRO A 168 -2.97 28.57 33.99
CA PRO A 168 -2.76 27.14 34.21
C PRO A 168 -4.04 26.35 33.91
N ASN A 169 -3.91 25.23 33.20
CA ASN A 169 -5.03 24.33 32.86
C ASN A 169 -4.87 22.94 33.52
N SER A 170 -5.96 22.17 33.57
CA SER A 170 -5.99 20.85 34.21
C SER A 170 -5.09 19.84 33.51
N ASN A 171 -4.99 19.89 32.18
CA ASN A 171 -4.17 18.97 31.38
C ASN A 171 -2.68 19.08 31.76
N GLN A 172 -2.19 20.32 31.93
CA GLN A 172 -0.83 20.58 32.40
C GLN A 172 -0.62 20.14 33.85
N ALA A 173 -1.60 20.32 34.72
CA ALA A 173 -1.51 19.95 36.14
C ALA A 173 -1.52 18.43 36.38
N VAL A 174 -2.28 17.66 35.60
CA VAL A 174 -2.37 16.19 35.71
C VAL A 174 -1.07 15.52 35.26
N LYS A 175 -0.43 16.04 34.21
CA LYS A 175 0.86 15.55 33.73
C LYS A 175 1.93 15.52 34.83
N GLN A 176 1.92 16.50 35.74
CA GLN A 176 2.88 16.58 36.84
C GLN A 176 2.61 15.57 37.98
N LYS A 177 1.40 15.00 38.09
CA LYS A 177 0.98 14.22 39.26
C LYS A 177 0.72 12.73 39.01
N VAL A 178 0.37 12.32 37.78
CA VAL A 178 -0.30 11.02 37.54
C VAL A 178 0.39 10.10 36.52
N LEU A 179 1.45 10.54 35.82
CA LEU A 179 2.19 9.68 34.90
C LEU A 179 2.85 8.50 35.64
N ARG A 180 2.20 7.33 35.61
CA ARG A 180 2.65 6.05 36.18
C ARG A 180 3.33 5.14 35.17
N THR A 181 3.27 5.46 33.88
CA THR A 181 3.99 4.72 32.84
C THR A 181 5.47 4.98 32.99
N GLN A 182 6.30 3.94 32.97
CA GLN A 182 7.75 4.09 32.85
C GLN A 182 8.02 4.88 31.56
N GLN A 183 8.25 6.19 31.69
CA GLN A 183 8.81 6.95 30.59
C GLN A 183 10.17 6.31 30.32
N LEU A 184 10.35 5.81 29.10
CA LEU A 184 11.67 5.70 28.51
C LEU A 184 12.25 7.11 28.61
N ASN A 185 13.03 7.36 29.66
CA ASN A 185 13.72 8.63 29.90
C ASN A 185 14.88 8.71 28.92
N LEU A 186 14.55 8.77 27.63
CA LEU A 186 15.49 9.02 26.58
C LEU A 186 15.87 10.49 26.68
N THR A 187 17.17 10.75 26.70
CA THR A 187 17.70 12.08 26.45
C THR A 187 17.23 12.57 25.08
N PRO A 188 17.16 13.91 24.85
CA PRO A 188 16.81 14.44 23.53
C PRO A 188 17.64 13.84 22.38
N GLN A 189 18.91 13.52 22.66
CA GLN A 189 19.84 12.89 21.72
C GLN A 189 19.47 11.44 21.41
N GLU A 190 19.13 10.63 22.43
CA GLU A 190 18.67 9.25 22.23
C GLU A 190 17.32 9.22 21.51
N SER A 191 16.44 10.17 21.80
CA SER A 191 15.16 10.36 21.12
C SER A 191 15.35 10.68 19.64
N GLU A 192 16.26 11.60 19.31
CA GLU A 192 16.62 11.93 17.94
C GLU A 192 17.18 10.70 17.19
N GLN A 193 18.11 9.96 17.79
CA GLN A 193 18.67 8.75 17.19
C GLN A 193 17.60 7.68 16.96
N LEU A 194 16.71 7.46 17.94
CA LEU A 194 15.63 6.49 17.84
C LEU A 194 14.65 6.86 16.72
N SER A 195 14.28 8.13 16.60
CA SER A 195 13.39 8.59 15.52
C SER A 195 14.00 8.41 14.13
N LYS A 196 15.32 8.62 13.98
CA LYS A 196 16.05 8.33 12.74
C LYS A 196 16.05 6.83 12.44
N TYR A 197 16.27 5.99 13.45
CA TYR A 197 16.24 4.54 13.30
C TYR A 197 14.86 4.00 12.90
N VAL A 198 13.78 4.52 13.49
CA VAL A 198 12.41 4.13 13.15
C VAL A 198 12.01 4.61 11.74
N SER A 199 12.58 5.73 11.30
CA SER A 199 12.37 6.26 9.94
C SER A 199 13.28 5.60 8.90
N ASP A 200 14.27 4.80 9.33
CA ASP A 200 15.19 4.11 8.43
C ASP A 200 14.51 2.87 7.82
N ASP A 201 13.96 3.06 6.63
CA ASP A 201 13.31 2.04 5.82
C ASP A 201 14.23 0.90 5.39
N THR A 202 15.52 0.85 5.77
CA THR A 202 16.41 -0.28 5.43
C THR A 202 15.82 -1.63 5.85
N TYR A 203 15.07 -1.71 6.95
CA TYR A 203 14.40 -2.95 7.36
C TYR A 203 13.20 -3.32 6.47
N VAL A 204 12.44 -2.33 6.00
CA VAL A 204 11.27 -2.52 5.11
C VAL A 204 11.71 -2.77 3.66
N LYS A 205 12.77 -2.10 3.21
CA LYS A 205 13.43 -2.36 1.92
C LYS A 205 14.02 -3.76 1.90
N LYS A 206 14.71 -4.17 2.97
CA LYS A 206 15.23 -5.52 3.09
C LYS A 206 14.11 -6.56 3.10
N GLN A 207 12.98 -6.33 3.76
CA GLN A 207 11.83 -7.24 3.63
C GLN A 207 11.22 -7.28 2.23
N LYS A 208 11.19 -6.16 1.50
CA LYS A 208 10.69 -6.15 0.10
C LYS A 208 11.66 -6.83 -0.85
N GLU A 209 12.95 -6.58 -0.71
CA GLU A 209 14.02 -7.28 -1.43
C GLU A 209 14.01 -8.77 -1.08
N ASP A 210 13.88 -9.13 0.21
CA ASP A 210 13.75 -10.52 0.68
C ASP A 210 12.47 -11.16 0.14
N ILE A 211 11.35 -10.43 0.02
CA ILE A 211 10.11 -10.94 -0.61
C ILE A 211 10.31 -11.13 -2.12
N GLU A 212 10.99 -10.22 -2.79
CA GLU A 212 11.34 -10.36 -4.22
C GLU A 212 12.33 -11.50 -4.43
N GLU A 213 13.30 -11.70 -3.53
CA GLU A 213 14.28 -12.78 -3.55
C GLU A 213 13.63 -14.12 -3.18
N LEU A 214 12.69 -14.14 -2.23
CA LEU A 214 11.86 -15.31 -1.94
C LEU A 214 10.92 -15.63 -3.09
N ALA A 215 10.36 -14.63 -3.78
CA ALA A 215 9.52 -14.81 -4.96
C ALA A 215 10.35 -15.30 -6.15
N SER A 216 11.58 -14.81 -6.33
CA SER A 216 12.51 -15.33 -7.34
C SER A 216 12.99 -16.73 -6.99
N MET A 217 13.30 -17.02 -5.72
CA MET A 217 13.60 -18.37 -5.24
C MET A 217 12.41 -19.31 -5.37
N PHE A 218 11.18 -18.86 -5.15
CA PHE A 218 9.98 -19.67 -5.39
C PHE A 218 9.76 -19.91 -6.88
N LYS A 219 10.02 -18.92 -7.73
CA LYS A 219 9.94 -19.03 -9.19
C LYS A 219 11.04 -19.93 -9.74
N ASP A 220 12.23 -19.88 -9.16
CA ASP A 220 13.36 -20.73 -9.47
C ASP A 220 13.16 -22.14 -8.89
N MET A 221 12.58 -22.31 -7.69
CA MET A 221 12.18 -23.63 -7.18
C MET A 221 11.02 -24.23 -7.99
N LEU A 222 10.07 -23.42 -8.45
CA LEU A 222 9.02 -23.85 -9.41
C LEU A 222 9.61 -24.15 -10.79
N GLY A 223 10.69 -23.48 -11.18
CA GLY A 223 11.44 -23.72 -12.42
C GLY A 223 12.40 -24.91 -12.34
N MET A 224 12.94 -25.21 -11.15
CA MET A 224 13.86 -26.31 -10.85
C MET A 224 13.14 -27.58 -10.40
N ALA A 225 11.87 -27.50 -9.98
CA ALA A 225 10.99 -28.66 -9.79
C ALA A 225 10.43 -29.23 -11.11
N LYS A 226 10.76 -28.62 -12.27
CA LYS A 226 10.44 -29.15 -13.60
C LYS A 226 11.72 -29.46 -14.36
N ASN A 227 12.35 -30.58 -14.00
CA ASN A 227 13.34 -31.41 -14.73
C ASN A 227 14.10 -32.16 -13.61
N GLU A 228 13.99 -33.47 -13.37
CA GLU A 228 14.07 -34.65 -14.24
C GLU A 228 13.51 -35.84 -13.44
N ASN A 229 12.85 -36.79 -14.11
CA ASN A 229 12.09 -37.94 -13.58
C ASN A 229 10.68 -37.55 -13.09
N ASP A 230 9.58 -37.93 -13.72
CA ASP A 230 9.26 -39.14 -14.44
C ASP A 230 8.28 -38.83 -15.59
N ASN A 231 8.35 -39.60 -16.68
CA ASN A 231 7.42 -39.56 -17.82
C ASN A 231 5.95 -39.75 -17.34
N PRO A 232 5.17 -38.68 -17.07
CA PRO A 232 3.93 -38.82 -16.28
C PRO A 232 2.83 -39.57 -17.05
N TYR A 233 2.83 -39.49 -18.38
CA TYR A 233 1.75 -40.01 -19.21
C TYR A 233 2.07 -41.36 -19.87
N ILE A 234 3.34 -41.77 -19.94
CA ILE A 234 3.73 -43.00 -20.65
C ILE A 234 3.20 -44.24 -19.92
N ALA A 235 3.35 -44.29 -18.59
CA ALA A 235 2.92 -45.43 -17.79
C ALA A 235 1.39 -45.61 -17.85
N GLU A 236 0.65 -44.51 -17.71
CA GLU A 236 -0.83 -44.53 -17.71
C GLU A 236 -1.40 -44.85 -19.09
N LEU A 237 -0.85 -44.28 -20.17
CA LEU A 237 -1.28 -44.62 -21.53
C LEU A 237 -0.98 -46.10 -21.88
N LYS A 238 0.19 -46.62 -21.48
CA LYS A 238 0.50 -48.04 -21.67
C LYS A 238 -0.44 -48.95 -20.89
N ALA A 239 -0.86 -48.56 -19.68
CA ALA A 239 -1.78 -49.34 -18.87
C ALA A 239 -3.19 -49.46 -19.47
N HIS A 240 -3.65 -48.44 -20.20
CA HIS A 240 -4.99 -48.39 -20.79
C HIS A 240 -5.03 -48.77 -22.26
N PHE A 241 -3.92 -49.25 -22.84
CA PHE A 241 -3.87 -49.61 -24.25
C PHE A 241 -4.63 -50.91 -24.54
N VAL A 242 -5.57 -50.85 -25.49
CA VAL A 242 -6.25 -52.02 -26.03
C VAL A 242 -5.80 -52.25 -27.47
N PRO A 243 -5.06 -53.34 -27.76
CA PRO A 243 -4.57 -53.63 -29.11
C PRO A 243 -5.75 -53.94 -30.04
N ARG A 244 -5.61 -53.54 -31.31
CA ARG A 244 -6.63 -53.77 -32.32
C ARG A 244 -6.00 -54.22 -33.63
N ALA A 245 -6.41 -55.40 -34.09
CA ALA A 245 -6.00 -55.92 -35.39
C ALA A 245 -6.46 -54.98 -36.52
N ASP A 246 -5.61 -54.81 -37.54
CA ASP A 246 -5.82 -53.98 -38.72
C ASP A 246 -5.83 -52.45 -38.50
N PHE A 247 -5.11 -51.93 -37.50
CA PHE A 247 -4.96 -50.49 -37.29
C PHE A 247 -3.49 -50.05 -37.15
N ALA A 248 -3.08 -49.09 -37.97
CA ALA A 248 -1.77 -48.44 -37.87
C ALA A 248 -1.93 -46.91 -37.97
N ALA A 249 -1.45 -46.18 -36.95
CA ALA A 249 -1.44 -44.72 -36.94
C ALA A 249 -0.42 -44.18 -35.93
N SER A 250 0.12 -43.00 -36.23
CA SER A 250 1.04 -42.26 -35.37
C SER A 250 0.45 -40.89 -34.95
N TYR A 251 0.67 -40.54 -33.68
CA TYR A 251 0.18 -39.32 -33.05
C TYR A 251 1.33 -38.61 -32.36
N LEU A 252 1.41 -37.29 -32.53
CA LEU A 252 2.37 -36.45 -31.82
C LEU A 252 1.61 -35.42 -30.98
N PHE A 253 1.69 -35.57 -29.67
CA PHE A 253 1.06 -34.68 -28.70
C PHE A 253 2.04 -33.57 -28.28
N THR A 254 1.61 -32.33 -28.49
CA THR A 254 2.31 -31.12 -28.05
C THR A 254 1.56 -30.52 -26.87
N PHE A 255 2.24 -30.35 -25.74
CA PHE A 255 1.66 -29.77 -24.54
C PHE A 255 2.17 -28.35 -24.32
N ASP A 256 1.25 -27.42 -24.04
CA ASP A 256 1.64 -26.05 -23.68
C ASP A 256 2.47 -26.06 -22.38
N GLY A 257 3.73 -25.62 -22.47
CA GLY A 257 4.67 -25.60 -21.34
C GLY A 257 5.64 -26.79 -21.24
N PHE A 258 5.56 -27.79 -22.13
CA PHE A 258 6.55 -28.87 -22.24
C PHE A 258 7.52 -28.62 -23.41
N LYS A 259 8.82 -28.89 -23.20
CA LYS A 259 9.85 -28.69 -24.23
C LYS A 259 9.90 -29.81 -25.28
N LYS A 260 9.40 -31.01 -24.98
CA LYS A 260 9.43 -32.17 -25.89
C LYS A 260 8.01 -32.71 -26.10
N PRO A 261 7.58 -32.94 -27.35
CA PRO A 261 6.30 -33.59 -27.63
C PRO A 261 6.33 -35.08 -27.27
N LEU A 262 5.17 -35.65 -27.02
CA LEU A 262 4.96 -37.07 -26.77
C LEU A 262 4.53 -37.75 -28.06
N PHE A 263 5.32 -38.70 -28.55
CA PHE A 263 4.99 -39.50 -29.71
C PHE A 263 4.35 -40.82 -29.28
N VAL A 264 3.25 -41.17 -29.94
CA VAL A 264 2.49 -42.40 -29.74
C VAL A 264 2.27 -43.02 -31.10
N SER A 265 2.86 -44.19 -31.36
CA SER A 265 2.64 -44.95 -32.57
C SER A 265 2.03 -46.31 -32.25
N VAL A 266 0.98 -46.67 -32.98
CA VAL A 266 0.32 -47.96 -32.92
C VAL A 266 0.48 -48.62 -34.28
N ASN A 267 0.99 -49.84 -34.30
CA ASN A 267 1.08 -50.68 -35.49
C ASN A 267 0.56 -52.08 -35.16
N ASN A 268 -0.71 -52.33 -35.48
CA ASN A 268 -1.46 -53.53 -35.08
C ASN A 268 -1.48 -53.74 -33.56
N GLU A 269 -0.70 -54.69 -33.05
CA GLU A 269 -0.62 -55.03 -31.63
C GLU A 269 0.55 -54.32 -30.91
N GLU A 270 1.44 -53.64 -31.64
CA GLU A 270 2.60 -52.98 -31.07
C GLU A 270 2.36 -51.49 -30.80
N LEU A 271 2.61 -51.08 -29.55
CA LEU A 271 2.52 -49.70 -29.08
C LEU A 271 3.92 -49.15 -28.75
N SER A 272 4.31 -48.07 -29.41
CA SER A 272 5.53 -47.32 -29.12
C SER A 272 5.17 -45.93 -28.59
N ILE A 273 5.57 -45.63 -27.35
CA ILE A 273 5.36 -44.32 -26.72
C ILE A 273 6.69 -43.82 -26.16
N TYR A 274 7.11 -42.62 -26.56
CA TYR A 274 8.27 -41.93 -26.01
C TYR A 274 8.19 -40.41 -26.29
N TYR A 275 8.98 -39.61 -25.55
CA TYR A 275 9.06 -38.17 -25.78
C TYR A 275 10.15 -37.87 -26.82
N GLY A 276 9.77 -37.25 -27.93
CA GLY A 276 10.66 -36.93 -29.03
C GLY A 276 9.92 -36.27 -30.19
N GLU A 277 10.65 -35.51 -31.00
CA GLU A 277 10.12 -34.95 -32.24
C GLU A 277 10.25 -36.01 -33.34
N GLU A 278 9.12 -36.63 -33.69
CA GLU A 278 8.99 -37.49 -34.87
C GLU A 278 7.84 -37.03 -35.76
N THR A 279 7.87 -37.45 -37.03
CA THR A 279 6.78 -37.19 -37.97
C THR A 279 5.62 -38.12 -37.68
N ALA A 280 4.46 -37.57 -37.33
CA ALA A 280 3.24 -38.30 -37.05
C ALA A 280 2.13 -37.99 -38.07
N ASP A 281 1.20 -38.94 -38.25
CA ASP A 281 0.02 -38.80 -39.11
C ASP A 281 -0.96 -37.75 -38.56
N ILE A 282 -0.98 -37.57 -37.24
CA ILE A 282 -1.76 -36.54 -36.56
C ILE A 282 -0.89 -35.76 -35.57
N LEU A 283 -0.95 -34.44 -35.69
CA LEU A 283 -0.42 -33.50 -34.72
C LEU A 283 -1.55 -33.07 -33.80
N VAL A 284 -1.41 -33.32 -32.50
CA VAL A 284 -2.38 -32.96 -31.47
C VAL A 284 -1.75 -31.92 -30.54
N ARG A 285 -2.48 -30.85 -30.23
CA ARG A 285 -2.05 -29.84 -29.26
C ARG A 285 -3.13 -29.63 -28.20
N MET A 286 -2.73 -29.68 -26.94
CA MET A 286 -3.60 -29.52 -25.76
C MET A 286 -2.79 -28.99 -24.58
N THR A 287 -3.47 -28.58 -23.50
CA THR A 287 -2.77 -28.24 -22.25
C THR A 287 -2.58 -29.49 -21.36
N PRO A 288 -1.64 -29.47 -20.41
CA PRO A 288 -1.45 -30.58 -19.47
C PRO A 288 -2.69 -30.90 -18.62
N GLU A 289 -3.50 -29.88 -18.30
CA GLU A 289 -4.73 -30.04 -17.53
C GLU A 289 -5.80 -30.83 -18.30
N VAL A 290 -5.86 -30.61 -19.63
CA VAL A 290 -6.74 -31.36 -20.54
C VAL A 290 -6.31 -32.82 -20.63
N MET A 291 -5.01 -33.08 -20.74
CA MET A 291 -4.46 -34.44 -20.75
C MET A 291 -4.77 -35.19 -19.44
N GLN A 292 -4.56 -34.54 -18.29
CA GLN A 292 -4.87 -35.14 -16.99
C GLN A 292 -6.36 -35.42 -16.84
N SER A 293 -7.23 -34.52 -17.31
CA SER A 293 -8.68 -34.72 -17.26
C SER A 293 -9.15 -35.90 -18.12
N ILE A 294 -8.42 -36.22 -19.20
CA ILE A 294 -8.67 -37.40 -20.02
C ILE A 294 -8.18 -38.66 -19.31
N LEU A 295 -6.97 -38.64 -18.72
CA LEU A 295 -6.42 -39.77 -17.96
C LEU A 295 -7.25 -40.10 -16.70
N ASP A 296 -7.84 -39.09 -16.06
CA ASP A 296 -8.77 -39.24 -14.93
C ASP A 296 -10.19 -39.70 -15.34
N GLY A 297 -10.44 -39.93 -16.64
CA GLY A 297 -11.73 -40.38 -17.18
C GLY A 297 -12.87 -39.34 -17.14
N ARG A 298 -12.55 -38.07 -16.83
CA ARG A 298 -13.53 -36.96 -16.79
C ARG A 298 -13.86 -36.42 -18.18
N MET A 299 -13.01 -36.70 -19.16
CA MET A 299 -13.12 -36.23 -20.54
C MET A 299 -12.59 -37.29 -21.52
N THR A 300 -13.00 -37.22 -22.78
CA THR A 300 -12.47 -38.07 -23.86
C THR A 300 -11.71 -37.22 -24.88
N PHE A 301 -10.80 -37.82 -25.65
CA PHE A 301 -10.06 -37.13 -26.71
C PHE A 301 -11.02 -36.51 -27.73
N GLN A 302 -12.09 -37.21 -28.13
CA GLN A 302 -13.08 -36.65 -29.06
C GLN A 302 -13.83 -35.46 -28.44
N ARG A 303 -14.18 -35.50 -27.15
CA ARG A 303 -14.88 -34.40 -26.49
C ARG A 303 -14.00 -33.16 -26.37
N ALA A 304 -12.72 -33.34 -25.99
CA ALA A 304 -11.76 -32.25 -25.92
C ALA A 304 -11.55 -31.57 -27.28
N PHE A 305 -11.59 -32.34 -28.38
CA PHE A 305 -11.56 -31.77 -29.73
C PHE A 305 -12.83 -30.96 -30.05
N MET A 306 -14.01 -31.49 -29.70
CA MET A 306 -15.28 -30.82 -29.99
C MET A 306 -15.51 -29.55 -29.16
N THR A 307 -14.98 -29.47 -27.93
CA THR A 307 -15.07 -28.27 -27.08
C THR A 307 -14.01 -27.20 -27.41
N GLY A 308 -13.05 -27.52 -28.29
CA GLY A 308 -11.96 -26.62 -28.68
C GLY A 308 -10.80 -26.58 -27.68
N GLU A 309 -10.83 -27.41 -26.64
CA GLU A 309 -9.75 -27.55 -25.63
C GLU A 309 -8.55 -28.34 -26.17
N MET A 310 -8.76 -29.11 -27.23
CA MET A 310 -7.73 -29.80 -27.99
C MET A 310 -7.83 -29.42 -29.48
N THR A 311 -6.70 -29.16 -30.10
CA THR A 311 -6.61 -28.94 -31.55
C THR A 311 -5.86 -30.09 -32.20
N ALA A 312 -6.29 -30.50 -33.39
CA ALA A 312 -5.68 -31.61 -34.13
C ALA A 312 -5.56 -31.30 -35.62
N LYS A 313 -4.47 -31.73 -36.24
CA LYS A 313 -4.16 -31.54 -37.66
C LYS A 313 -3.68 -32.87 -38.25
N GLY A 314 -4.47 -33.46 -39.15
CA GLY A 314 -4.23 -34.79 -39.74
C GLY A 314 -5.52 -35.43 -40.25
N ASP A 315 -5.52 -36.76 -40.42
CA ASP A 315 -6.73 -37.51 -40.75
C ASP A 315 -7.69 -37.56 -39.54
N PHE A 316 -8.88 -36.97 -39.66
CA PHE A 316 -9.84 -36.90 -38.55
C PHE A 316 -10.50 -38.25 -38.21
N LYS A 317 -10.40 -39.25 -39.09
CA LYS A 317 -10.93 -40.60 -38.80
C LYS A 317 -10.09 -41.31 -37.74
N THR A 318 -8.78 -41.10 -37.73
CA THR A 318 -7.86 -41.71 -36.76
C THR A 318 -7.93 -41.01 -35.39
N LEU A 319 -8.35 -39.75 -35.31
CA LEU A 319 -8.61 -39.08 -34.01
C LEU A 319 -9.72 -39.76 -33.20
N ARG A 320 -10.80 -40.22 -33.86
CA ARG A 320 -11.87 -41.00 -33.21
C ARG A 320 -11.40 -42.35 -32.68
N MET A 321 -10.28 -42.85 -33.20
CA MET A 321 -9.72 -44.13 -32.77
C MET A 321 -8.91 -43.99 -31.49
N LEU A 322 -8.45 -42.78 -31.11
CA LEU A 322 -7.73 -42.57 -29.84
C LEU A 322 -8.55 -43.02 -28.62
N ASP A 323 -9.83 -42.65 -28.56
CA ASP A 323 -10.74 -43.06 -27.48
C ASP A 323 -11.01 -44.57 -27.47
N GLN A 324 -10.79 -45.26 -28.60
CA GLN A 324 -10.97 -46.71 -28.73
C GLN A 324 -9.68 -47.48 -28.42
N LEU A 325 -8.51 -46.88 -28.68
CA LEU A 325 -7.19 -47.43 -28.35
C LEU A 325 -6.86 -47.25 -26.87
N PHE A 326 -7.36 -46.17 -26.28
CA PHE A 326 -7.24 -45.84 -24.87
C PHE A 326 -8.65 -45.58 -24.32
N PRO A 327 -9.43 -46.64 -24.00
CA PRO A 327 -10.74 -46.51 -23.37
C PRO A 327 -10.57 -46.05 -21.91
N ILE A 328 -10.24 -44.77 -21.74
CA ILE A 328 -10.14 -44.08 -20.47
C ILE A 328 -11.49 -43.39 -20.24
N ALA A 329 -12.52 -44.22 -20.07
CA ALA A 329 -13.84 -43.76 -19.66
C ALA A 329 -14.11 -44.33 -18.25
N GLY A 330 -14.68 -43.50 -17.38
CA GLY A 330 -14.94 -43.84 -15.97
C GLY A 330 -15.79 -45.08 -15.75
#